data_AF-A0A969DYA0-F1
#
_entry.id   AF-A0A969DYA0-F1
#
_cell.length_a   1.000
_cell.length_b   1.000
_cell.length_c   1.000
_cell.angle_alpha   90.00
_cell.angle_beta   90.00
_cell.angle_gamma   90.00
#
_symmetry.space_group_name_H-M   'P 1'
#
loop_
_entity.id
_entity.type
_entity.pdbx_description
1 polymer ?
#
loop_
_entity_poly.entity_id
_entity_poly.type
_entity_poly.pdbx_seq_one_letter_code
_entity_poly.pdbx_strand_id
1 'polypeptide(L)'
;MAGFLLLLLGDFISTFAYHVPEHVFGKFHSLVHHGANRSFVHYAVLTRNPLVLLDGFLGALPYFVFIPWLWQLSPIGTLLGLALGEFHVVWRHITAAGKVTPPWLQRCCEACFLTTPERHWQHHENAEAAFGDIFTFFHRPAYGWLKVLRGLKISYRRWRRGGLGA
;
A
#
# COMPACT_ATOMS: atom_id res chain seq x y z
N MET A 1 -13.66 -18.37 0.38
CA MET A 1 -13.68 -17.73 -0.95
C MET A 1 -13.81 -16.22 -0.87
N ALA A 2 -14.88 -15.67 -0.29
CA ALA A 2 -15.10 -14.21 -0.21
C ALA A 2 -13.94 -13.43 0.45
N GLY A 3 -13.40 -13.91 1.58
CA GLY A 3 -12.28 -13.25 2.25
C GLY A 3 -11.00 -13.21 1.42
N PHE A 4 -10.67 -14.29 0.70
CA PHE A 4 -9.52 -14.29 -0.21
C PHE A 4 -9.71 -13.30 -1.37
N LEU A 5 -10.90 -13.25 -1.97
CA LEU A 5 -11.23 -12.28 -3.01
C LEU A 5 -11.13 -10.84 -2.50
N LEU A 6 -11.61 -10.58 -1.28
CA LEU A 6 -11.48 -9.28 -0.63
C LEU A 6 -10.02 -8.85 -0.52
N LEU A 7 -9.15 -9.73 0.00
CA LEU A 7 -7.73 -9.43 0.16
C LEU A 7 -7.06 -9.22 -1.19
N LEU A 8 -7.35 -10.08 -2.18
CA LEU A 8 -6.76 -10.00 -3.50
C LEU A 8 -7.15 -8.72 -4.24
N LEU A 9 -8.44 -8.39 -4.27
CA LEU A 9 -8.95 -7.21 -4.95
C LEU A 9 -8.58 -5.92 -4.20
N GLY A 10 -8.63 -5.95 -2.87
CA GLY A 10 -8.23 -4.84 -2.02
C GLY A 10 -6.75 -4.51 -2.19
N ASP A 11 -5.86 -5.51 -2.16
CA ASP A 11 -4.43 -5.32 -2.39
C ASP A 11 -4.13 -4.89 -3.83
N PHE A 12 -4.86 -5.42 -4.82
CA PHE A 12 -4.72 -4.97 -6.20
C PHE A 12 -5.05 -3.46 -6.33
N ILE A 13 -6.22 -3.03 -5.87
CA ILE A 13 -6.61 -1.61 -5.96
C ILE A 13 -5.69 -0.75 -5.10
N SER A 14 -5.38 -1.18 -3.87
CA SER A 14 -4.43 -0.48 -2.99
C SER A 14 -3.10 -0.27 -3.70
N THR A 15 -2.51 -1.32 -4.27
CA THR A 15 -1.20 -1.25 -4.92
C THR A 15 -1.23 -0.37 -6.17
N PHE A 16 -2.16 -0.61 -7.11
CA PHE A 16 -2.10 0.01 -8.44
C PHE A 16 -2.80 1.36 -8.55
N ALA A 17 -3.87 1.58 -7.78
CA ALA A 17 -4.69 2.79 -7.87
C ALA A 17 -4.40 3.79 -6.75
N TYR A 18 -3.81 3.35 -5.63
CA TYR A 18 -3.47 4.23 -4.51
C TYR A 18 -1.95 4.32 -4.28
N HIS A 19 -1.31 3.23 -3.87
CA HIS A 19 0.06 3.21 -3.37
C HIS A 19 1.09 3.63 -4.43
N VAL A 20 1.10 3.00 -5.61
CA VAL A 20 2.04 3.38 -6.69
C VAL A 20 1.80 4.82 -7.19
N PRO A 21 0.56 5.27 -7.46
CA PRO A 21 0.29 6.67 -7.76
C PRO A 21 0.75 7.64 -6.67
N GLU A 22 0.55 7.33 -5.39
CA GLU A 22 1.00 8.14 -4.26
C GLU A 22 2.53 8.28 -4.23
N HIS A 23 3.29 7.24 -4.60
CA HIS A 23 4.75 7.34 -4.76
C HIS A 23 5.19 8.30 -5.88
N VAL A 24 4.32 8.55 -6.86
CA VAL A 24 4.64 9.42 -8.01
C VAL A 24 4.10 10.83 -7.82
N PHE A 25 2.88 10.98 -7.34
CA PHE A 25 2.15 12.25 -7.28
C PHE A 25 1.88 12.72 -5.84
N GLY A 26 1.83 11.79 -4.90
CA GLY A 26 1.54 12.01 -3.50
C GLY A 26 2.66 12.73 -2.77
N LYS A 27 2.27 13.60 -1.83
CA LYS A 27 3.21 14.34 -0.98
C LYS A 27 3.29 13.72 0.41
N PHE A 28 2.15 13.36 1.02
CA PHE A 28 2.16 12.93 2.43
C PHE A 28 2.44 11.45 2.59
N HIS A 29 2.08 10.59 1.63
CA HIS A 29 2.48 9.17 1.67
C HIS A 29 4.00 9.03 1.83
N SER A 30 4.79 9.68 0.96
CA SER A 30 6.26 9.65 1.10
C SER A 30 6.78 10.32 2.38
N LEU A 31 6.18 11.42 2.84
CA LEU A 31 6.66 12.15 4.02
C LEU A 31 6.33 11.47 5.35
N VAL A 32 5.17 10.82 5.43
CA VAL A 32 4.59 10.30 6.67
C VAL A 32 4.77 8.78 6.75
N HIS A 33 4.47 8.06 5.67
CA HIS A 33 4.56 6.59 5.66
C HIS A 33 6.03 6.13 5.68
N HIS A 34 6.92 6.80 4.94
CA HIS A 34 8.36 6.52 4.97
C HIS A 34 9.14 7.36 6.01
N GLY A 35 8.47 8.24 6.75
CA GLY A 35 9.08 9.06 7.79
C GLY A 35 9.44 8.26 9.05
N ALA A 36 10.23 8.87 9.93
CA ALA A 36 10.61 8.25 11.21
C ALA A 36 9.40 8.02 12.15
N ASN A 37 8.44 8.95 12.17
CA ASN A 37 7.18 8.83 12.91
C ASN A 37 6.04 8.43 11.94
N ARG A 38 5.87 7.11 11.77
CA ARG A 38 4.97 6.47 10.81
C ARG A 38 3.48 6.50 11.22
N SER A 39 2.97 7.67 11.59
CA SER A 39 1.57 7.83 11.96
C SER A 39 0.97 9.09 11.35
N PHE A 40 0.02 8.88 10.44
CA PHE A 40 -0.80 9.95 9.85
C PHE A 40 -1.56 10.74 10.92
N VAL A 41 -2.03 10.07 11.98
CA VAL A 41 -2.70 10.73 13.12
C VAL A 41 -1.73 11.63 13.87
N HIS A 42 -0.56 11.10 14.24
CA HIS A 42 0.45 11.88 14.94
C HIS A 42 0.89 13.09 14.12
N TYR A 43 1.14 12.90 12.82
CA TYR A 43 1.52 13.97 11.92
C TYR A 43 0.41 15.02 11.76
N ALA A 44 -0.85 14.58 11.59
CA ALA A 44 -1.98 15.49 11.46
C ALA A 44 -2.17 16.37 12.70
N VAL A 45 -2.01 15.79 13.89
CA VAL A 45 -2.06 16.54 15.16
C VAL A 45 -0.88 17.52 15.26
N LEU A 46 0.34 17.06 15.00
CA LEU A 46 1.56 17.87 15.12
C LEU A 46 1.56 19.05 14.13
N THR A 47 1.15 18.81 12.89
CA THR A 47 1.13 19.83 11.82
C THR A 47 -0.18 20.60 11.73
N ARG A 48 -1.17 20.27 12.58
CA ARG A 48 -2.55 20.79 12.53
C ARG A 48 -3.17 20.69 11.15
N ASN A 49 -2.83 19.62 10.42
CA ASN A 49 -3.31 19.40 9.07
C ASN A 49 -4.11 18.08 9.01
N PRO A 50 -5.44 18.13 9.22
CA PRO A 50 -6.28 16.95 9.21
C PRO A 50 -6.39 16.29 7.82
N LEU A 51 -6.04 17.00 6.73
CA LEU A 51 -6.09 16.43 5.37
C LEU A 51 -5.16 15.22 5.20
N VAL A 52 -4.11 15.14 6.03
CA VAL A 52 -3.17 14.01 6.04
C VAL A 52 -3.85 12.70 6.45
N LEU A 53 -4.97 12.76 7.19
CA LEU A 53 -5.76 11.57 7.54
C LEU A 53 -6.46 10.97 6.31
N LEU A 54 -6.73 11.77 5.28
CA LEU A 54 -7.35 11.27 4.05
C LEU A 54 -6.42 10.28 3.35
N ASP A 55 -5.12 10.55 3.26
CA ASP A 55 -4.15 9.60 2.70
C ASP A 55 -4.17 8.29 3.50
N GLY A 56 -4.13 8.36 4.83
CA GLY A 56 -4.26 7.17 5.69
C GLY A 56 -5.55 6.37 5.42
N PHE A 57 -6.69 7.05 5.23
CA PHE A 57 -7.98 6.41 4.93
C PHE A 57 -8.03 5.83 3.51
N LEU A 58 -7.48 6.53 2.52
CA LEU A 58 -7.43 6.11 1.12
C LEU A 58 -6.60 4.84 0.93
N GLY A 59 -5.63 4.57 1.82
CA GLY A 59 -4.93 3.29 1.86
C GLY A 59 -5.79 2.10 2.29
N ALA A 60 -6.81 2.32 3.12
CA ALA A 60 -7.70 1.25 3.61
C ALA A 60 -8.98 1.10 2.77
N LEU A 61 -9.43 2.20 2.13
CA LEU A 61 -10.62 2.24 1.28
C LEU A 61 -10.72 1.09 0.23
N PRO A 62 -9.64 0.66 -0.44
CA PRO A 62 -9.66 -0.46 -1.37
C PRO A 62 -10.25 -1.76 -0.81
N TYR A 63 -10.13 -1.99 0.49
CA TYR A 63 -10.67 -3.18 1.15
C TYR A 63 -12.15 -3.01 1.52
N PHE A 64 -12.59 -1.78 1.80
CA PHE A 64 -13.99 -1.52 2.17
C PHE A 64 -14.94 -1.46 0.97
N VAL A 65 -14.45 -1.03 -0.20
CA VAL A 65 -15.31 -0.85 -1.38
C VAL A 65 -16.00 -2.15 -1.78
N PHE A 66 -15.37 -3.32 -1.63
CA PHE A 66 -15.96 -4.58 -2.06
C PHE A 66 -16.94 -5.21 -1.06
N ILE A 67 -17.10 -4.63 0.14
CA ILE A 67 -17.93 -5.21 1.20
C ILE A 67 -19.36 -5.45 0.73
N PRO A 68 -20.10 -4.50 0.13
CA PRO A 68 -21.50 -4.71 -0.22
C PRO A 68 -21.72 -5.93 -1.14
N TRP A 69 -20.78 -6.19 -2.05
CA TRP A 69 -20.83 -7.31 -2.98
C TRP A 69 -20.38 -8.63 -2.34
N LEU A 70 -19.25 -8.63 -1.62
CA LEU A 70 -18.71 -9.84 -1.00
C LEU A 70 -19.52 -10.30 0.20
N TRP A 71 -20.24 -9.38 0.86
CA TRP A 71 -21.19 -9.68 1.92
C TRP A 71 -22.33 -10.58 1.43
N GLN A 72 -22.80 -10.38 0.19
CA GLN A 72 -23.85 -11.23 -0.40
C GLN A 72 -23.35 -12.67 -0.65
N LEU A 73 -22.04 -12.85 -0.87
CA LEU A 73 -21.45 -14.18 -1.06
C LEU A 73 -21.20 -14.88 0.28
N SER A 74 -20.64 -14.16 1.26
CA SER A 74 -20.40 -14.68 2.60
C SER A 74 -20.08 -13.54 3.57
N PRO A 75 -21.00 -13.20 4.49
CA PRO A 75 -20.72 -12.23 5.55
C PRO A 75 -19.53 -12.64 6.43
N ILE A 76 -19.51 -13.90 6.86
CA ILE A 76 -18.42 -14.46 7.69
C ILE A 76 -17.09 -14.41 6.93
N GLY A 77 -17.08 -14.81 5.65
CA GLY A 77 -15.88 -14.74 4.82
C GLY A 77 -15.36 -13.32 4.63
N THR A 78 -16.27 -12.34 4.49
CA THR A 78 -15.93 -10.92 4.37
C THR A 78 -15.33 -10.38 5.67
N LEU A 79 -15.95 -10.68 6.82
CA LEU A 79 -15.43 -10.28 8.13
C LEU A 79 -14.05 -10.89 8.42
N LEU A 80 -13.86 -12.19 8.14
CA LEU A 80 -12.56 -12.85 8.28
C LEU A 80 -11.52 -12.24 7.33
N GLY A 81 -11.90 -11.90 6.10
CA GLY A 81 -11.01 -11.21 5.16
C GLY A 81 -10.54 -9.86 5.70
N LEU A 82 -11.46 -9.03 6.20
CA LEU A 82 -11.12 -7.73 6.81
C LEU A 82 -10.20 -7.90 8.01
N ALA A 83 -10.52 -8.83 8.92
CA ALA A 83 -9.72 -9.10 10.10
C ALA A 83 -8.31 -9.58 9.75
N LEU A 84 -8.18 -10.48 8.77
CA LEU A 84 -6.88 -10.96 8.29
C LEU A 84 -6.08 -9.86 7.60
N GLY A 85 -6.74 -9.00 6.82
CA GLY A 85 -6.10 -7.84 6.18
C GLY A 85 -5.53 -6.88 7.21
N GLU A 86 -6.33 -6.49 8.21
CA GLU A 86 -5.88 -5.61 9.29
C GLU A 86 -4.76 -6.25 10.13
N PHE A 87 -4.90 -7.53 10.48
CA PHE A 87 -3.84 -8.27 11.16
C PHE A 87 -2.54 -8.25 10.36
N HIS A 88 -2.62 -8.46 9.04
CA HIS A 88 -1.46 -8.43 8.16
C HIS A 88 -0.82 -7.03 8.11
N VAL A 89 -1.63 -5.96 8.07
CA VAL A 89 -1.15 -4.57 8.12
C VAL A 89 -0.37 -4.29 9.40
N VAL A 90 -0.87 -4.73 10.55
CA VAL A 90 -0.17 -4.58 11.83
C VAL A 90 1.08 -5.45 11.85
N TRP A 91 0.98 -6.71 11.42
CA TRP A 91 2.07 -7.67 11.45
C TRP A 91 3.26 -7.24 10.59
N ARG A 92 3.05 -6.75 9.38
CA ARG A 92 4.15 -6.32 8.49
C ARG A 92 4.93 -5.09 8.99
N HIS A 93 4.45 -4.41 10.03
CA HIS A 93 5.16 -3.27 10.65
C HIS A 93 5.98 -3.65 11.89
N ILE A 94 6.00 -4.92 12.32
CA ILE A 94 6.74 -5.32 13.53
C ILE A 94 8.27 -5.21 13.40
N THR A 95 8.83 -5.21 12.18
CA THR A 95 10.28 -5.03 11.96
C THR A 95 10.76 -3.65 12.38
N ALA A 96 9.86 -2.65 12.37
CA ALA A 96 10.16 -1.34 12.97
C ALA A 96 10.52 -1.43 14.46
N ALA A 97 10.09 -2.48 15.16
CA ALA A 97 10.39 -2.77 16.55
C ALA A 97 11.57 -3.76 16.73
N GLY A 98 12.37 -4.00 15.67
CA GLY A 98 13.54 -4.88 15.71
C GLY A 98 13.21 -6.39 15.69
N LYS A 99 11.96 -6.75 15.42
CA LYS A 99 11.52 -8.16 15.35
C LYS A 99 11.76 -8.74 13.96
N VAL A 100 12.22 -9.99 13.93
CA VAL A 100 12.49 -10.75 12.69
C VAL A 100 11.56 -11.97 12.63
N THR A 101 11.04 -12.24 11.45
CA THR A 101 10.19 -13.38 11.14
C THR A 101 11.01 -14.68 11.23
N PRO A 102 10.53 -15.72 11.92
CA PRO A 102 11.22 -17.00 11.96
C PRO A 102 11.44 -17.59 10.55
N PRO A 103 12.58 -18.24 10.26
CA PRO A 103 12.91 -18.70 8.90
C PRO A 103 11.89 -19.66 8.29
N TRP A 104 11.25 -20.51 9.09
CA TRP A 104 10.22 -21.42 8.59
C TRP A 104 8.98 -20.66 8.13
N LEU A 105 8.59 -19.62 8.86
CA LEU A 105 7.43 -18.79 8.53
C LEU A 105 7.72 -17.93 7.30
N GLN A 106 8.94 -17.43 7.17
CA GLN A 106 9.39 -16.73 5.97
C GLN A 106 9.24 -17.62 4.73
N ARG A 107 9.72 -18.88 4.78
CA ARG A 107 9.56 -19.83 3.66
C ARG A 107 8.09 -20.11 3.34
N CYS A 108 7.23 -20.22 4.36
CA CYS A 108 5.79 -20.37 4.15
C CYS A 108 5.19 -19.14 3.45
N CYS A 109 5.56 -17.93 3.89
CA CYS A 109 5.12 -16.69 3.25
C CYS A 109 5.61 -16.58 1.81
N GLU A 110 6.87 -16.91 1.54
CA GLU A 110 7.42 -16.92 0.18
C GLU A 110 6.69 -17.90 -0.73
N ALA A 111 6.42 -19.13 -0.26
CA ALA A 111 5.65 -20.13 -0.99
C ALA A 111 4.19 -19.69 -1.26
N CYS A 112 3.60 -18.94 -0.33
CA CYS A 112 2.25 -18.40 -0.43
C CYS A 112 2.19 -17.00 -1.07
N PHE A 113 3.33 -16.46 -1.53
CA PHE A 113 3.45 -15.10 -2.05
C PHE A 113 2.97 -14.00 -1.10
N LEU A 114 3.15 -14.16 0.21
CA LEU A 114 2.76 -13.17 1.22
C LEU A 114 3.90 -12.20 1.54
N THR A 115 3.56 -10.92 1.69
CA THR A 115 4.51 -9.87 2.08
C THR A 115 4.91 -10.07 3.55
N THR A 116 6.21 -10.23 3.80
CA THR A 116 6.73 -10.33 5.16
C THR A 116 7.04 -8.96 5.74
N PRO A 117 7.17 -8.84 7.08
CA PRO A 117 7.65 -7.62 7.72
C PRO A 117 8.96 -7.08 7.14
N GLU A 118 9.92 -7.96 6.84
CA GLU A 118 11.23 -7.60 6.28
C GLU A 118 11.10 -7.08 4.85
N ARG A 119 10.25 -7.70 4.05
CA ARG A 119 9.99 -7.25 2.68
C ARG A 119 9.28 -5.89 2.67
N HIS A 120 8.30 -5.70 3.55
CA HIS A 120 7.65 -4.39 3.72
C HIS A 120 8.66 -3.34 4.20
N TRP A 121 9.57 -3.72 5.10
CA TRP A 121 10.67 -2.84 5.53
C TRP A 121 11.60 -2.43 4.38
N GLN A 122 11.96 -3.36 3.49
CA GLN A 122 12.74 -3.04 2.29
C GLN A 122 12.04 -2.01 1.41
N HIS A 123 10.70 -2.04 1.33
CA HIS A 123 9.93 -1.00 0.65
C HIS A 123 10.02 0.35 1.36
N HIS A 124 10.02 0.35 2.70
CA HIS A 124 10.23 1.57 3.49
C HIS A 124 11.60 2.20 3.23
N GLU A 125 12.65 1.39 3.14
CA GLU A 125 14.02 1.83 2.84
C GLU A 125 14.20 2.26 1.38
N ASN A 126 13.56 1.54 0.46
CA ASN A 126 13.59 1.83 -0.97
C ASN A 126 12.16 1.80 -1.54
N ALA A 127 11.61 3.00 -1.75
CA ALA A 127 10.27 3.23 -2.28
C ALA A 127 10.02 2.61 -3.68
N GLU A 128 11.05 2.11 -4.38
CA GLU A 128 10.93 1.44 -5.68
C GLU A 128 10.93 -0.09 -5.60
N ALA A 129 11.18 -0.65 -4.42
CA ALA A 129 11.27 -2.09 -4.19
C ALA A 129 9.99 -2.63 -3.55
N ALA A 130 9.81 -3.96 -3.59
CA ALA A 130 8.91 -4.70 -2.71
C ALA A 130 7.42 -4.27 -2.63
N PHE A 131 6.85 -3.64 -3.67
CA PHE A 131 5.39 -3.40 -3.78
C PHE A 131 4.52 -4.66 -3.60
N GLY A 132 3.27 -4.43 -3.17
CA GLY A 132 2.29 -5.46 -2.83
C GLY A 132 2.04 -5.45 -1.32
N ASP A 133 0.87 -4.98 -0.90
CA ASP A 133 0.59 -4.77 0.50
C ASP A 133 0.45 -6.10 1.27
N ILE A 134 -0.15 -7.09 0.62
CA ILE A 134 -0.37 -8.44 1.16
C ILE A 134 0.35 -9.48 0.29
N PHE A 135 0.31 -9.30 -1.04
CA PHE A 135 0.79 -10.26 -2.00
C PHE A 135 2.02 -9.76 -2.77
N THR A 136 3.10 -10.54 -2.73
CA THR A 136 4.40 -10.17 -3.32
C THR A 136 4.41 -10.22 -4.84
N PHE A 137 3.51 -10.97 -5.47
CA PHE A 137 3.46 -11.10 -6.93
C PHE A 137 3.02 -9.80 -7.63
N PHE A 138 2.42 -8.85 -6.91
CA PHE A 138 2.14 -7.52 -7.47
C PHE A 138 3.38 -6.67 -7.68
N HIS A 139 4.53 -7.02 -7.09
CA HIS A 139 5.74 -6.22 -7.18
C HIS A 139 6.17 -5.87 -8.60
N ARG A 140 6.33 -6.89 -9.46
CA ARG A 140 6.79 -6.71 -10.84
C ARG A 140 5.85 -5.83 -11.66
N PRO A 141 4.53 -6.10 -11.72
CA PRO A 141 3.61 -5.22 -12.43
C PRO A 141 3.54 -3.82 -11.82
N ALA A 142 3.57 -3.68 -10.49
CA ALA A 142 3.56 -2.38 -9.81
C ALA A 142 4.78 -1.52 -10.15
N TYR A 143 5.97 -2.13 -10.23
CA TYR A 143 7.18 -1.43 -10.63
C TYR A 143 7.14 -0.97 -12.10
N GLY A 144 6.58 -1.79 -13.00
CA GLY A 144 6.30 -1.38 -14.37
C GLY A 144 5.36 -0.18 -14.43
N TRP A 145 4.29 -0.21 -13.62
CA TRP A 145 3.33 0.88 -13.51
C TRP A 145 3.95 2.18 -12.98
N LEU A 146 4.81 2.08 -11.97
CA LEU A 146 5.59 3.21 -11.43
C LEU A 146 6.38 3.93 -12.53
N LYS A 147 7.07 3.17 -13.41
CA LYS A 147 7.85 3.73 -14.52
C LYS A 147 6.96 4.48 -15.51
N VAL A 148 5.80 3.92 -15.86
CA VAL A 148 4.82 4.55 -16.75
C VAL A 148 4.35 5.88 -16.16
N LEU A 149 3.90 5.90 -14.91
CA LEU A 149 3.40 7.10 -14.25
C LEU A 149 4.47 8.20 -14.14
N ARG A 150 5.72 7.84 -13.83
CA ARG A 150 6.84 8.79 -13.82
C ARG A 150 7.11 9.37 -15.21
N GLY A 151 7.07 8.53 -16.25
CA GLY A 151 7.17 8.97 -17.63
C GLY A 151 6.10 10.01 -17.98
N LEU A 152 4.84 9.71 -17.65
CA LEU A 152 3.71 10.62 -17.85
C LEU A 152 3.90 11.95 -17.10
N LYS A 153 4.32 11.90 -15.83
CA LYS A 153 4.63 13.09 -15.02
C LYS A 153 5.69 13.97 -15.66
N ILE A 154 6.76 13.39 -16.19
CA ILE A 154 7.84 14.11 -16.87
C ILE A 154 7.34 14.74 -18.18
N SER A 155 6.63 13.96 -19.01
CA SER A 155 6.07 14.44 -20.27
C SER A 155 5.10 15.60 -20.06
N TYR A 156 4.20 15.50 -19.09
CA TYR A 156 3.28 16.57 -18.72
C TYR A 156 4.03 17.85 -18.27
N ARG A 157 5.07 17.70 -17.43
CA ARG A 157 5.91 18.83 -16.99
C ARG A 157 6.71 19.48 -18.12
N ARG A 158 7.10 18.72 -19.15
CA ARG A 158 7.77 19.25 -20.35
C ARG A 158 6.78 20.02 -21.21
N TRP A 159 5.62 19.42 -21.50
CA TRP A 159 4.53 20.07 -22.25
C TRP A 159 4.12 21.39 -21.59
N ARG A 160 3.86 21.40 -20.28
CA ARG A 160 3.47 22.61 -19.54
C ARG A 160 4.52 23.72 -19.61
N ARG A 161 5.82 23.38 -19.64
CA ARG A 161 6.90 24.36 -19.76
C ARG A 161 7.08 24.88 -21.18
N GLY A 162 6.87 24.03 -22.20
CA GLY A 162 6.92 24.43 -23.61
C GLY A 162 5.71 25.27 -24.03
N GLY A 163 4.53 25.02 -23.46
CA GLY A 163 3.30 25.77 -23.74
C GLY A 163 3.17 27.11 -22.98
N LEU A 164 4.07 27.42 -22.05
CA LEU A 164 4.17 28.74 -21.39
C LEU A 164 5.17 29.67 -22.09
N GLY A 165 5.77 29.23 -23.19
CA GLY A 165 6.73 29.99 -24.00
C GLY A 165 6.26 30.25 -25.44
N ALA A 166 4.99 29.98 -25.75
CA ALA A 166 4.29 30.35 -26.98
C ALA A 166 3.10 31.24 -26.63
#